data_AF-A0A958R2M4-F1
#
_entry.id   AF-A0A958R2M4-F1
#
_cell.length_a   1.000
_cell.length_b   1.000
_cell.length_c   1.000
_cell.angle_alpha   90.00
_cell.angle_beta   90.00
_cell.angle_gamma   90.00
#
_symmetry.space_group_name_H-M   'P 1'
#
loop_
_entity.id
_entity.type
_entity.pdbx_description
1 polymer ?
#
loop_
_entity_poly.entity_id
_entity_poly.type
_entity_poly.pdbx_seq_one_letter_code
_entity_poly.pdbx_strand_id
1 'polypeptide(L)'
;MYLRMMWAVAAVSFLVGCKTVKIENGEIPQEYLGVAQQFVGDYQGKFNGFAGTLHMELQGNKMVLSYSNSFGDDIVDPRCESDIGNLVEIEASGSEEKPEIDGAVFEFFPNLCNTRIDGDYLYLSIDKKDGEMRIGVRLLERYDRWTECRTEWDGRSHRRICEDKVEPRYIWGRFTRPLN
;
A
#
# COMPACT_ATOMS: atom_id res chain seq x y z
N MET A 1 -6.05 58.79 -23.47
CA MET A 1 -5.92 58.13 -22.16
C MET A 1 -6.39 56.69 -22.35
N TYR A 2 -5.47 55.79 -22.70
CA TYR A 2 -5.84 54.43 -23.15
C TYR A 2 -5.94 53.46 -21.96
N LEU A 3 -7.03 52.71 -22.01
CA LEU A 3 -7.58 51.79 -21.03
C LEU A 3 -6.58 50.66 -20.71
N ARG A 4 -6.17 50.55 -19.44
CA ARG A 4 -5.33 49.43 -18.96
C ARG A 4 -6.19 48.18 -18.81
N MET A 5 -6.09 47.27 -19.77
CA MET A 5 -6.68 45.93 -19.71
C MET A 5 -5.70 45.01 -18.96
N MET A 6 -5.82 44.96 -17.63
CA MET A 6 -5.09 43.98 -16.81
C MET A 6 -5.80 42.63 -16.91
N TRP A 7 -5.21 41.71 -17.67
CA TRP A 7 -5.57 40.30 -17.64
C TRP A 7 -5.05 39.71 -16.33
N ALA A 8 -5.93 39.55 -15.35
CA ALA A 8 -5.66 38.73 -14.17
C ALA A 8 -5.76 37.25 -14.61
N VAL A 9 -4.61 36.64 -14.89
CA VAL A 9 -4.50 35.19 -15.01
C VAL A 9 -4.68 34.62 -13.61
N ALA A 10 -5.91 34.22 -13.28
CA ALA A 10 -6.19 33.44 -12.09
C ALA A 10 -5.54 32.06 -12.27
N ALA A 11 -4.42 31.84 -11.57
CA ALA A 11 -3.81 30.53 -11.45
C ALA A 11 -4.79 29.62 -10.70
N VAL A 12 -5.59 28.86 -11.44
CA VAL A 12 -6.39 27.77 -10.88
C VAL A 12 -5.42 26.65 -10.55
N SER A 13 -4.91 26.68 -9.32
CA SER A 13 -4.28 25.53 -8.69
C SER A 13 -5.36 24.46 -8.51
N PHE A 14 -5.61 23.66 -9.54
CA PHE A 14 -6.36 22.42 -9.37
C PHE A 14 -5.56 21.57 -8.39
N LEU A 15 -6.08 21.48 -7.17
CA LEU A 15 -5.59 20.61 -6.12
C LEU A 15 -5.78 19.17 -6.61
N VAL A 16 -4.80 18.65 -7.35
CA VAL A 16 -4.67 17.22 -7.61
C VAL A 16 -4.17 16.61 -6.31
N GLY A 17 -5.09 16.44 -5.35
CA GLY A 17 -4.80 15.79 -4.08
C GLY A 17 -4.96 14.28 -4.24
N CYS A 18 -4.00 13.51 -3.70
CA CYS A 18 -4.24 12.11 -3.42
C CYS A 18 -5.45 12.01 -2.47
N LYS A 19 -6.52 11.38 -2.93
CA LYS A 19 -7.73 11.10 -2.17
C LYS A 19 -7.69 9.65 -1.72
N THR A 20 -7.85 9.47 -0.42
CA THR A 20 -8.10 8.17 0.18
C THR A 20 -9.60 7.87 0.14
N VAL A 21 -9.97 6.72 -0.39
CA VAL A 21 -11.36 6.25 -0.45
C VAL A 21 -11.49 5.03 0.46
N LYS A 22 -12.25 5.18 1.55
CA LYS A 22 -12.57 4.06 2.43
C LYS A 22 -13.58 3.15 1.77
N ILE A 23 -13.35 1.84 1.90
CA ILE A 23 -14.16 0.79 1.30
C ILE A 23 -14.93 0.10 2.43
N GLU A 24 -16.24 0.07 2.30
CA GLU A 24 -17.11 -0.59 3.29
C GLU A 24 -17.35 -2.04 2.86
N ASN A 25 -17.05 -3.01 3.74
CA ASN A 25 -17.29 -4.44 3.51
C ASN A 25 -16.63 -5.03 2.23
N GLY A 26 -15.53 -4.42 1.75
CA GLY A 26 -14.86 -4.82 0.51
C GLY A 26 -15.53 -4.34 -0.78
N GLU A 27 -16.63 -3.56 -0.70
CA GLU A 27 -17.41 -3.15 -1.85
C GLU A 27 -16.88 -1.85 -2.48
N ILE A 28 -16.32 -1.98 -3.68
CA ILE A 28 -15.79 -0.85 -4.43
C ILE A 28 -16.95 0.02 -4.92
N PRO A 29 -16.93 1.35 -4.67
CA PRO A 29 -17.93 2.27 -5.18
C PRO A 29 -18.01 2.22 -6.72
N GLN A 30 -19.21 2.39 -7.26
CA GLN A 30 -19.50 2.19 -8.69
C GLN A 30 -18.60 3.03 -9.60
N GLU A 31 -18.25 4.25 -9.18
CA GLU A 31 -17.38 5.18 -9.89
C GLU A 31 -15.94 4.66 -10.05
N TYR A 32 -15.47 3.77 -9.17
CA TYR A 32 -14.14 3.19 -9.23
C TYR A 32 -14.11 1.81 -9.87
N LEU A 33 -15.24 1.12 -10.06
CA LEU A 33 -15.28 -0.24 -10.60
C LEU A 33 -14.66 -0.36 -12.00
N GLY A 34 -14.92 0.59 -12.89
CA GLY A 34 -14.35 0.58 -14.24
C GLY A 34 -12.82 0.71 -14.23
N VAL A 35 -12.27 1.43 -13.23
CA VAL A 35 -10.83 1.57 -13.04
C VAL A 35 -10.26 0.34 -12.33
N ALA A 36 -10.94 -0.16 -11.30
CA ALA A 36 -10.57 -1.39 -10.58
C ALA A 36 -10.47 -2.62 -11.49
N GLN A 37 -11.33 -2.71 -12.51
CA GLN A 37 -11.31 -3.80 -13.50
C GLN A 37 -9.97 -3.90 -14.25
N GLN A 38 -9.23 -2.80 -14.40
CA GLN A 38 -7.92 -2.80 -15.05
C GLN A 38 -6.85 -3.56 -14.25
N PHE A 39 -7.06 -3.75 -12.95
CA PHE A 39 -6.14 -4.44 -12.05
C PHE A 39 -6.45 -5.94 -11.91
N VAL A 40 -7.54 -6.43 -12.49
CA VAL A 40 -7.88 -7.87 -12.45
C VAL A 40 -6.91 -8.68 -13.30
N GLY A 41 -6.22 -9.66 -12.70
CA GLY A 41 -5.41 -10.66 -13.38
C GLY A 41 -4.28 -11.21 -12.50
N ASP A 42 -3.38 -11.96 -13.14
CA ASP A 42 -2.27 -12.63 -12.48
C ASP A 42 -0.97 -11.82 -12.61
N TYR A 43 -0.31 -11.57 -11.49
CA TYR A 43 0.95 -10.84 -11.42
C TYR A 43 2.05 -11.78 -10.97
N GLN A 44 3.11 -11.90 -11.77
CA GLN A 44 4.25 -12.77 -11.46
C GLN A 44 5.29 -11.98 -10.68
N GLY A 45 5.87 -12.57 -9.64
CA GLY A 45 6.78 -11.82 -8.80
C GLY A 45 7.42 -12.61 -7.68
N LYS A 46 7.85 -11.86 -6.67
CA LYS A 46 8.41 -12.41 -5.43
C LYS A 46 7.88 -11.67 -4.23
N PHE A 47 7.62 -12.38 -3.15
CA PHE A 47 7.35 -11.83 -1.83
C PHE A 47 8.32 -12.42 -0.81
N ASN A 48 8.98 -11.55 -0.05
CA ASN A 48 9.99 -11.92 0.94
C ASN A 48 11.07 -12.88 0.38
N GLY A 49 11.46 -12.71 -0.88
CA GLY A 49 12.44 -13.54 -1.58
C GLY A 49 11.89 -14.79 -2.28
N PHE A 50 10.64 -15.20 -2.00
CA PHE A 50 10.01 -16.38 -2.59
C PHE A 50 9.24 -16.01 -3.86
N ALA A 51 9.47 -16.75 -4.95
CA ALA A 51 8.72 -16.59 -6.19
C ALA A 51 7.27 -17.04 -6.03
N GLY A 52 6.34 -16.28 -6.57
CA GLY A 52 4.91 -16.59 -6.51
C GLY A 52 4.10 -15.72 -7.45
N THR A 53 2.80 -15.94 -7.44
CA THR A 53 1.81 -15.21 -8.21
C THR A 53 0.84 -14.52 -7.26
N LEU A 54 0.57 -13.24 -7.54
CA LEU A 54 -0.48 -12.47 -6.89
C LEU A 54 -1.68 -12.44 -7.85
N HIS A 55 -2.82 -12.95 -7.42
CA HIS A 55 -4.04 -13.00 -8.20
C HIS A 55 -4.99 -11.92 -7.71
N MET A 56 -5.45 -11.07 -8.62
CA MET A 56 -6.47 -10.06 -8.35
C MET A 56 -7.71 -10.37 -9.18
N GLU A 57 -8.87 -10.45 -8.54
CA GLU A 57 -10.13 -10.69 -9.23
C GLU A 57 -11.27 -9.82 -8.69
N LEU A 58 -12.27 -9.57 -9.54
CA LEU A 58 -13.51 -8.92 -9.13
C LEU A 58 -14.61 -9.96 -8.96
N GLN A 59 -15.09 -10.12 -7.73
CA GLN A 59 -16.29 -10.89 -7.41
C GLN A 59 -17.47 -9.92 -7.22
N GLY A 60 -18.19 -9.64 -8.31
CA GLY A 60 -19.20 -8.57 -8.31
C GLY A 60 -18.52 -7.20 -8.20
N ASN A 61 -18.79 -6.46 -7.13
CA ASN A 61 -18.13 -5.18 -6.83
C ASN A 61 -17.00 -5.32 -5.78
N LYS A 62 -16.60 -6.53 -5.41
CA LYS A 62 -15.52 -6.76 -4.43
C LYS A 62 -14.23 -7.16 -5.12
N MET A 63 -13.13 -6.49 -4.79
CA MET A 63 -11.79 -6.94 -5.18
C MET A 63 -11.33 -8.02 -4.20
N VAL A 64 -10.96 -9.17 -4.73
CA VAL A 64 -10.36 -10.27 -3.99
C VAL A 64 -8.90 -10.39 -4.39
N LEU A 65 -8.04 -10.47 -3.40
CA LEU A 65 -6.59 -10.62 -3.56
C LEU A 65 -6.17 -11.95 -2.97
N SER A 66 -5.49 -12.78 -3.75
CA SER A 66 -4.89 -14.02 -3.26
C SER A 66 -3.45 -14.17 -3.74
N TYR A 67 -2.70 -15.04 -3.06
CA TYR A 67 -1.32 -15.33 -3.38
C TYR A 67 -1.16 -16.85 -3.56
N SER A 68 -0.24 -17.25 -4.42
CA SER A 68 0.17 -18.65 -4.52
C SER A 68 1.64 -18.77 -4.89
N ASN A 69 2.28 -19.84 -4.42
CA ASN A 69 3.64 -20.21 -4.82
C ASN A 69 3.81 -21.74 -4.82
N SER A 70 5.05 -22.21 -4.98
CA SER A 70 5.37 -23.65 -4.97
C SER A 70 5.17 -24.34 -3.62
N PHE A 71 4.94 -23.60 -2.54
CA PHE A 71 4.79 -24.09 -1.17
C PHE A 71 3.36 -24.01 -0.65
N GLY A 72 2.47 -23.23 -1.29
CA GLY A 72 1.08 -23.06 -0.89
C GLY A 72 0.48 -21.73 -1.34
N ASP A 73 -0.63 -21.36 -0.74
CA ASP A 73 -1.42 -20.13 -0.96
C ASP A 73 -1.20 -19.05 0.13
N ASP A 74 -0.46 -19.37 1.18
CA ASP A 74 -0.09 -18.43 2.23
C ASP A 74 1.07 -17.51 1.80
N ILE A 75 0.86 -16.18 1.91
CA ILE A 75 1.84 -15.16 1.50
C ILE A 75 3.05 -15.05 2.45
N VAL A 76 2.93 -15.48 3.70
CA VAL A 76 3.98 -15.42 4.71
C VAL A 76 4.73 -16.75 4.82
N ASP A 77 4.01 -17.83 5.16
CA ASP A 77 4.50 -19.20 5.30
C ASP A 77 3.30 -20.14 5.39
N PRO A 78 3.24 -21.28 4.67
CA PRO A 78 2.10 -22.21 4.72
C PRO A 78 1.66 -22.68 6.11
N ARG A 79 2.54 -22.60 7.12
CA ARG A 79 2.22 -22.94 8.52
C ARG A 79 1.57 -21.80 9.30
N CYS A 80 1.48 -20.60 8.73
CA CYS A 80 0.82 -19.47 9.34
C CYS A 80 -0.70 -19.57 9.26
N GLU A 81 -1.22 -20.27 8.24
CA GLU A 81 -2.64 -20.28 7.88
C GLU A 81 -3.19 -18.85 7.76
N SER A 82 -2.36 -17.90 7.35
CA SER A 82 -2.71 -16.50 7.21
C SER A 82 -3.66 -16.26 6.05
N ASP A 83 -4.46 -15.21 6.17
CA ASP A 83 -5.49 -14.89 5.19
C ASP A 83 -5.45 -13.41 4.80
N ILE A 84 -5.77 -13.15 3.53
CA ILE A 84 -5.94 -11.80 3.00
C ILE A 84 -7.44 -11.51 2.98
N GLY A 85 -7.86 -10.56 3.80
CA GLY A 85 -9.27 -10.21 3.96
C GLY A 85 -9.77 -9.21 2.94
N ASN A 86 -10.74 -8.37 3.35
CA ASN A 86 -11.39 -7.46 2.42
C ASN A 86 -10.49 -6.27 2.06
N LEU A 87 -10.75 -5.69 0.89
CA LEU A 87 -10.29 -4.35 0.56
C LEU A 87 -10.92 -3.34 1.53
N VAL A 88 -10.10 -2.53 2.20
CA VAL A 88 -10.55 -1.51 3.15
C VAL A 88 -10.30 -0.09 2.67
N GLU A 89 -9.34 0.10 1.77
CA GLU A 89 -8.95 1.42 1.30
C GLU A 89 -8.40 1.37 -0.12
N ILE A 90 -8.73 2.40 -0.91
CA ILE A 90 -8.10 2.71 -2.18
C ILE A 90 -7.43 4.08 -2.06
N GLU A 91 -6.15 4.15 -2.43
CA GLU A 91 -5.44 5.40 -2.63
C GLU A 91 -5.59 5.78 -4.10
N ALA A 92 -6.22 6.93 -4.37
CA ALA A 92 -6.44 7.41 -5.72
C ALA A 92 -5.91 8.84 -5.91
N SER A 93 -5.39 9.13 -7.09
CA SER A 93 -5.05 10.47 -7.55
C SER A 93 -5.83 10.84 -8.82
N GLY A 94 -5.57 12.03 -9.36
CA GLY A 94 -6.27 12.54 -10.53
C GLY A 94 -7.54 13.33 -10.20
N SER A 95 -8.41 13.49 -11.19
CA SER A 95 -9.71 14.17 -11.04
C SER A 95 -10.84 13.17 -10.86
N GLU A 96 -12.00 13.61 -10.38
CA GLU A 96 -13.19 12.74 -10.23
C GLU A 96 -13.63 12.11 -11.56
N GLU A 97 -13.42 12.79 -12.69
CA GLU A 97 -13.75 12.27 -14.02
C GLU A 97 -12.73 11.24 -14.55
N LYS A 98 -11.50 11.26 -14.02
CA LYS A 98 -10.39 10.39 -14.45
C LYS A 98 -9.55 9.99 -13.23
N PRO A 99 -10.12 9.19 -12.31
CA PRO A 99 -9.37 8.74 -11.16
C PRO A 99 -8.31 7.72 -11.58
N GLU A 100 -7.13 7.83 -10.98
CA GLU A 100 -6.06 6.85 -11.07
C GLU A 100 -5.90 6.19 -9.71
N ILE A 101 -5.80 4.85 -9.66
CA ILE A 101 -5.57 4.12 -8.42
C ILE A 101 -4.06 3.92 -8.26
N ASP A 102 -3.50 4.50 -7.20
CA ASP A 102 -2.08 4.46 -6.85
C ASP A 102 -1.77 3.36 -5.82
N GLY A 103 -2.78 2.94 -5.06
CA GLY A 103 -2.60 1.98 -3.98
C GLY A 103 -3.91 1.38 -3.49
N ALA A 104 -3.78 0.30 -2.72
CA ALA A 104 -4.89 -0.38 -2.09
C ALA A 104 -4.44 -1.00 -0.77
N VAL A 105 -5.35 -1.07 0.20
CA VAL A 105 -5.10 -1.69 1.49
C VAL A 105 -6.11 -2.79 1.71
N PHE A 106 -5.62 -3.98 2.03
CA PHE A 106 -6.43 -5.14 2.38
C PHE A 106 -6.25 -5.48 3.86
N GLU A 107 -7.29 -6.01 4.49
CA GLU A 107 -7.16 -6.68 5.79
C GLU A 107 -6.18 -7.85 5.67
N PHE A 108 -5.46 -8.13 6.75
CA PHE A 108 -4.58 -9.27 6.84
C PHE A 108 -4.74 -9.95 8.19
N PHE A 109 -4.92 -11.27 8.16
CA PHE A 109 -5.08 -12.09 9.36
C PHE A 109 -3.86 -13.00 9.51
N PRO A 110 -2.91 -12.69 10.41
CA PRO A 110 -1.68 -13.48 10.55
C PRO A 110 -1.89 -14.87 11.17
N ASN A 111 -3.06 -15.12 11.78
CA ASN A 111 -3.47 -16.38 12.39
C ASN A 111 -2.37 -17.00 13.27
N LEU A 112 -1.81 -18.16 12.91
CA LEU A 112 -0.81 -18.87 13.72
C LEU A 112 0.54 -18.12 13.81
N CYS A 113 0.73 -17.08 13.00
CA CYS A 113 1.94 -16.25 12.96
C CYS A 113 1.80 -14.88 13.62
N ASN A 114 0.77 -14.66 14.43
CA ASN A 114 0.53 -13.40 15.15
C ASN A 114 1.66 -12.98 16.14
N THR A 115 2.61 -13.87 16.46
CA THR A 115 3.80 -13.50 17.25
C THR A 115 4.99 -13.03 16.41
N ARG A 116 4.90 -13.16 15.08
CA ARG A 116 5.95 -12.81 14.11
C ARG A 116 5.52 -11.69 13.16
N ILE A 117 4.21 -11.50 12.99
CA ILE A 117 3.59 -10.50 12.14
C ILE A 117 2.70 -9.62 13.01
N ASP A 118 3.11 -8.38 13.22
CA ASP A 118 2.37 -7.35 13.97
C ASP A 118 1.31 -6.64 13.10
N GLY A 119 1.40 -6.76 11.77
CA GLY A 119 0.52 -6.06 10.83
C GLY A 119 -0.83 -6.73 10.60
N ASP A 120 -1.91 -5.94 10.69
CA ASP A 120 -3.28 -6.34 10.35
C ASP A 120 -3.71 -5.90 8.94
N TYR A 121 -2.78 -5.29 8.18
CA TYR A 121 -3.05 -4.76 6.85
C TYR A 121 -1.93 -5.10 5.85
N LEU A 122 -2.34 -5.47 4.65
CA LEU A 122 -1.48 -5.65 3.49
C LEU A 122 -1.60 -4.44 2.56
N TYR A 123 -0.48 -3.75 2.35
CA TYR A 123 -0.43 -2.53 1.54
C TYR A 123 0.05 -2.83 0.14
N LEU A 124 -0.72 -2.41 -0.86
CA LEU A 124 -0.35 -2.44 -2.26
C LEU A 124 -0.01 -1.03 -2.73
N SER A 125 1.13 -0.89 -3.39
CA SER A 125 1.48 0.30 -4.18
C SER A 125 1.52 -0.08 -5.66
N ILE A 126 0.91 0.73 -6.51
CA ILE A 126 0.73 0.44 -7.92
C ILE A 126 1.52 1.46 -8.75
N ASP A 127 2.28 0.96 -9.71
CA ASP A 127 3.03 1.76 -10.69
C ASP A 127 2.75 1.23 -12.09
N LYS A 128 2.40 2.11 -13.02
CA LYS A 128 2.19 1.79 -14.44
C LYS A 128 3.35 2.38 -15.24
N LYS A 129 4.22 1.52 -15.76
CA LYS A 129 5.41 1.98 -16.48
C LYS A 129 5.78 1.02 -17.61
N ASP A 130 6.17 1.58 -18.76
CA ASP A 130 6.72 0.84 -19.90
C ASP A 130 5.79 -0.29 -20.43
N GLY A 131 4.47 -0.08 -20.37
CA GLY A 131 3.50 -1.11 -20.76
C GLY A 131 3.39 -2.26 -19.77
N GLU A 132 3.87 -2.10 -18.54
CA GLU A 132 3.70 -3.04 -17.44
C GLU A 132 2.93 -2.40 -16.29
N MET A 133 2.15 -3.22 -15.60
CA MET A 133 1.62 -2.89 -14.28
C MET A 133 2.50 -3.55 -13.23
N ARG A 134 2.95 -2.77 -12.25
CA ARG A 134 3.83 -3.20 -11.16
C ARG A 134 3.10 -3.01 -9.85
N ILE A 135 3.07 -4.07 -9.04
CA ILE A 135 2.47 -4.08 -7.71
C ILE A 135 3.59 -4.30 -6.69
N GLY A 136 3.84 -3.29 -5.87
CA GLY A 136 4.62 -3.43 -4.65
C GLY A 136 3.71 -3.87 -3.51
N VAL A 137 4.09 -4.89 -2.77
CA VAL A 137 3.34 -5.41 -1.62
C VAL A 137 4.16 -5.20 -0.36
N ARG A 138 3.55 -4.71 0.72
CA ARG A 138 4.21 -4.52 2.03
C ARG A 138 3.29 -4.99 3.15
N LEU A 139 3.87 -5.74 4.09
CA LEU A 139 3.21 -6.19 5.32
C LEU A 139 4.13 -5.88 6.49
N LEU A 140 3.57 -5.30 7.56
CA LEU A 140 4.32 -5.01 8.77
C LEU A 140 4.65 -6.33 9.47
N GLU A 141 5.95 -6.65 9.52
CA GLU A 141 6.45 -7.82 10.23
C GLU A 141 6.46 -7.54 11.73
N ARG A 142 7.17 -6.48 12.16
CA ARG A 142 7.25 -6.12 13.57
C ARG A 142 7.74 -4.71 13.80
N TYR A 143 7.64 -4.22 15.03
CA TYR A 143 8.37 -3.03 15.48
C TYR A 143 9.68 -3.39 16.18
N ASP A 144 10.82 -3.02 15.60
CA ASP A 144 12.10 -3.10 16.29
C ASP A 144 12.19 -1.94 17.30
N ARG A 145 12.54 -2.26 18.56
CA ARG A 145 12.62 -1.30 19.67
C ARG A 145 14.01 -1.33 20.28
N TRP A 146 14.63 -0.17 20.44
CA TRP A 146 15.91 -0.04 21.14
C TRP A 146 15.99 1.31 21.85
N THR A 147 16.80 1.39 22.91
CA THR A 147 17.05 2.65 23.60
C THR A 147 18.38 3.22 23.13
N GLU A 148 18.34 4.41 22.54
CA GLU A 148 19.54 5.15 22.17
C GLU A 148 19.88 6.14 23.27
N CYS A 149 21.07 5.99 23.87
CA CYS A 149 21.54 6.92 24.90
C CYS A 149 22.69 7.77 24.37
N ARG A 150 22.56 9.08 24.51
CA ARG A 150 23.63 10.05 24.27
C ARG A 150 24.03 10.76 25.56
N THR A 151 25.29 11.16 25.64
CA THR A 151 25.79 12.00 26.74
C THR A 151 25.82 13.43 26.25
N GLU A 152 25.15 14.33 26.96
CA GLU A 152 25.12 15.76 26.69
C GLU A 152 25.77 16.52 27.86
N TRP A 153 26.57 17.54 27.55
CA TRP A 153 27.16 18.42 28.56
C TRP A 153 26.27 19.65 28.73
N ASP A 154 25.76 19.88 29.94
CA ASP A 154 24.83 21.00 30.22
C ASP A 154 25.52 22.25 30.78
N GLY A 155 26.85 22.29 30.76
CA GLY A 155 27.65 23.35 31.38
C GLY A 155 28.10 23.06 32.82
N ARG A 156 27.55 22.03 33.49
CA ARG A 156 27.89 21.67 34.87
C ARG A 156 28.21 20.19 35.04
N SER A 157 27.53 19.33 34.32
CA SER A 157 27.71 17.87 34.41
C SER A 157 27.43 17.20 33.08
N HIS A 158 27.97 15.99 32.92
CA HIS A 158 27.54 15.09 31.85
C HIS A 158 26.20 14.48 32.23
N ARG A 159 25.16 14.78 31.47
CA ARG A 159 23.85 14.16 31.59
C ARG A 159 23.71 13.07 30.54
N ARG A 160 23.31 11.87 30.96
CA ARG A 160 22.90 10.80 30.05
C ARG A 160 21.43 11.01 29.69
N ILE A 161 21.15 11.17 28.40
CA ILE A 161 19.79 11.28 27.84
C ILE A 161 19.56 10.01 27.05
N CYS A 162 18.54 9.25 27.42
CA CYS A 162 18.14 8.04 26.71
C CYS A 162 16.78 8.28 26.08
N GLU A 163 16.65 7.93 24.81
CA GLU A 163 15.42 8.00 24.03
C GLU A 163 15.09 6.60 23.53
N ASP A 164 13.86 6.15 23.78
CA ASP A 164 13.36 4.93 23.17
C ASP A 164 13.05 5.18 21.70
N LYS A 165 13.63 4.36 20.83
CA LYS A 165 13.41 4.37 19.39
C LYS A 165 12.54 3.18 19.01
N VAL A 166 11.67 3.41 18.04
CA VAL A 166 10.77 2.41 17.47
C VAL A 166 10.84 2.54 15.96
N GLU A 167 11.17 1.46 15.26
CA GLU A 167 11.21 1.42 13.79
C GLU A 167 10.37 0.25 13.27
N PRO A 168 9.43 0.50 12.33
CA PRO A 168 8.67 -0.58 11.72
C PRO A 168 9.53 -1.36 10.72
N ARG A 169 9.53 -2.67 10.85
CA ARG A 169 10.15 -3.61 9.92
C ARG A 169 9.08 -4.25 9.06
N TYR A 170 9.25 -4.19 7.74
CA TYR A 170 8.30 -4.74 6.78
C TYR A 170 8.92 -5.91 6.03
N ILE A 171 8.10 -6.94 5.79
CA ILE A 171 8.33 -7.85 4.66
C ILE A 171 7.64 -7.29 3.43
N TRP A 172 8.22 -7.54 2.27
CA TRP A 172 7.79 -6.88 1.03
C TRP A 172 7.97 -7.77 -0.19
N GLY A 173 7.25 -7.44 -1.24
CA GLY A 173 7.31 -8.10 -2.53
C GLY A 173 7.08 -7.15 -3.69
N ARG A 174 7.37 -7.66 -4.89
CA ARG A 174 7.11 -6.97 -6.15
C ARG A 174 6.59 -7.97 -7.16
N PHE A 175 5.52 -7.60 -7.84
CA PHE A 175 4.86 -8.40 -8.86
C PHE A 175 4.59 -7.56 -10.09
N THR A 176 4.62 -8.18 -11.26
CA THR A 176 4.43 -7.49 -12.54
C THR A 176 3.49 -8.27 -13.45
N ARG A 177 2.79 -7.52 -14.29
CA ARG A 177 1.97 -8.05 -15.38
C ARG A 177 2.07 -7.15 -16.61
N PRO A 178 2.29 -7.68 -17.82
CA PRO A 178 2.19 -6.90 -19.04
C PRO A 178 0.80 -6.26 -19.21
N LEU A 179 0.75 -5.04 -19.74
CA LEU A 179 -0.46 -4.37 -20.22
C LEU A 179 -0.59 -4.72 -21.70
N ASN A 180 -1.49 -5.66 -22.01
CA ASN A 180 -1.82 -6.03 -23.40
C ASN A 180 -2.86 -5.07 -23.98
#